data_AF-A0A327XNU5-F1
#
_entry.id   AF-A0A327XNU5-F1
#
_cell.length_a   1.000
_cell.length_b   1.000
_cell.length_c   1.000
_cell.angle_alpha   90.00
_cell.angle_beta   90.00
_cell.angle_gamma   90.00
#
_symmetry.space_group_name_H-M   'P 1'
#
loop_
_entity.id
_entity.type
_entity.pdbx_description
1 polymer ?
#
loop_
_entity_poly.entity_id
_entity_poly.type
_entity_poly.pdbx_seq_one_letter_code
_entity_poly.pdbx_strand_id
1 'polypeptide(L)'
;WADENTVPWHYIDPGKPQQNAFIESFNGSLRDELLNEEIFDSLDDARRKLALWRYDDNTVRPHSSLENQTPLQARRVLEQSEGSAPGARAPDGEAEYPDPTCRLSS
;
A
#
# COMPACT_ATOMS: atom_id res chain seq x y z
N TRP A 1 13.97 -12.24 3.16
CA TRP A 1 13.29 -11.76 1.94
C TRP A 1 13.54 -10.28 1.64
N ALA A 2 13.13 -9.31 2.48
CA ALA A 2 13.31 -7.89 2.13
C ALA A 2 14.79 -7.51 1.94
N ASP A 3 15.66 -7.92 2.87
CA ASP A 3 17.12 -7.74 2.75
C ASP A 3 17.70 -8.43 1.51
N GLU A 4 17.27 -9.67 1.24
CA GLU A 4 17.70 -10.45 0.07
C GLU A 4 17.31 -9.78 -1.27
N ASN A 5 16.25 -8.97 -1.26
CA ASN A 5 15.76 -8.24 -2.44
C ASN A 5 16.14 -6.75 -2.40
N THR A 6 16.96 -6.31 -1.43
CA THR A 6 17.35 -4.90 -1.24
C THR A 6 16.14 -3.97 -1.15
N VAL A 7 15.04 -4.44 -0.56
CA VAL A 7 13.83 -3.64 -0.34
C VAL A 7 13.97 -2.96 1.02
N PRO A 8 14.05 -1.61 1.08
CA PRO A 8 14.11 -0.92 2.35
C PRO A 8 12.78 -1.08 3.11
N TRP A 9 12.86 -1.24 4.43
CA TRP A 9 11.71 -1.26 5.32
C TRP A 9 11.83 -0.19 6.40
N HIS A 10 10.70 0.23 6.96
CA HIS A 10 10.66 1.15 8.09
C HIS A 10 9.37 0.91 8.88
N TYR A 11 9.43 1.08 10.20
CA TYR A 11 8.24 1.14 11.03
C TYR A 11 7.57 2.51 10.88
N ILE A 12 6.26 2.56 11.10
CA ILE A 12 5.59 3.83 11.36
C ILE A 12 6.08 4.39 12.71
N ASP A 13 6.11 5.71 12.81
CA ASP A 13 6.45 6.40 14.05
C ASP A 13 5.37 6.15 15.11
N PRO A 14 5.75 5.87 16.36
CA PRO A 14 4.80 5.77 17.46
C PRO A 14 3.94 7.04 17.57
N GLY A 15 2.62 6.86 17.63
CA GLY A 15 1.67 7.97 17.74
C GLY A 15 1.37 8.71 16.43
N LYS A 16 1.85 8.23 15.27
CA LYS A 16 1.53 8.81 13.95
C LYS A 16 0.73 7.83 13.06
N PRO A 17 -0.53 7.52 13.42
CA PRO A 17 -1.36 6.61 12.62
C PRO A 17 -1.56 7.08 11.17
N GLN A 18 -1.43 8.38 10.90
CA GLN A 18 -1.57 8.94 9.56
C GLN A 18 -0.53 8.42 8.56
N GLN A 19 0.63 7.92 9.01
CA GLN A 19 1.61 7.27 8.13
C GLN A 19 1.07 5.97 7.51
N ASN A 20 0.02 5.39 8.09
CA ASN A 20 -0.67 4.20 7.60
C ASN A 20 -1.99 4.53 6.87
N ALA A 21 -2.35 5.80 6.72
CA ALA A 21 -3.67 6.22 6.26
C ALA A 21 -4.04 5.69 4.86
N PHE A 22 -3.06 5.58 3.95
CA PHE A 22 -3.31 5.08 2.60
C PHE A 22 -3.76 3.62 2.57
N ILE A 23 -3.05 2.74 3.28
CA ILE A 23 -3.42 1.32 3.32
C ILE A 23 -4.69 1.09 4.13
N GLU A 24 -4.93 1.91 5.16
CA GLU A 24 -6.20 1.88 5.91
C GLU A 24 -7.38 2.26 5.02
N SER A 25 -7.26 3.34 4.25
CA SER A 25 -8.29 3.74 3.29
C SER A 25 -8.56 2.66 2.25
N PHE A 26 -7.50 2.08 1.67
CA PHE A 26 -7.62 0.97 0.71
C PHE A 26 -8.33 -0.24 1.32
N ASN A 27 -7.92 -0.66 2.53
CA ASN A 27 -8.54 -1.79 3.22
C ASN A 27 -10.00 -1.52 3.58
N GLY A 28 -10.36 -0.27 3.88
CA GLY A 28 -11.74 0.17 4.07
C GLY A 28 -12.57 -0.03 2.81
N SER A 29 -12.13 0.54 1.68
CA SER A 29 -12.82 0.39 0.39
C SER A 29 -12.97 -1.07 -0.04
N LEU A 30 -11.93 -1.89 0.09
CA LEU A 30 -12.02 -3.32 -0.23
C LEU A 30 -13.07 -4.03 0.62
N ARG A 31 -13.14 -3.70 1.92
CA ARG A 31 -14.10 -4.31 2.83
C ARG A 31 -15.53 -3.90 2.48
N ASP A 32 -15.76 -2.60 2.32
CA ASP A 32 -17.09 -2.04 2.13
C ASP A 32 -17.65 -2.35 0.73
N GLU A 33 -16.80 -2.43 -0.29
CA GLU A 33 -17.27 -2.64 -1.68
C GLU A 33 -17.29 -4.10 -2.12
N LEU A 34 -16.48 -4.97 -1.51
CA LEU A 34 -16.37 -6.36 -1.92
C LEU A 34 -16.70 -7.34 -0.79
N LEU A 35 -15.96 -7.27 0.32
CA LEU A 35 -16.04 -8.33 1.32
C LEU A 35 -17.36 -8.34 2.09
N ASN A 36 -17.99 -7.17 2.27
CA ASN A 36 -19.28 -7.05 2.94
C ASN A 36 -20.48 -7.28 2.00
N GLU A 37 -20.31 -7.04 0.70
CA GLU A 37 -21.39 -7.11 -0.29
C GLU A 37 -21.51 -8.49 -0.96
N GLU A 38 -20.43 -9.28 -0.96
CA GLU A 38 -20.37 -10.56 -1.66
C GLU A 38 -20.42 -11.76 -0.72
N ILE A 39 -21.19 -12.79 -1.13
CA ILE A 39 -21.08 -14.14 -0.55
C ILE A 39 -20.07 -14.93 -1.38
N PHE A 40 -19.17 -15.66 -0.72
CA PHE A 40 -18.17 -16.50 -1.37
C PHE A 40 -18.53 -17.98 -1.26
N ASP A 41 -18.76 -18.63 -2.39
CA ASP A 41 -19.13 -20.05 -2.42
C ASP A 41 -17.93 -20.99 -2.24
N SER A 42 -16.73 -20.50 -2.59
CA SER A 42 -15.47 -21.25 -2.47
C SER A 42 -14.27 -20.30 -2.47
N LEU A 43 -13.08 -20.82 -2.15
CA LEU A 43 -11.83 -20.05 -2.25
C LEU A 43 -11.52 -19.61 -3.68
N ASP A 44 -11.86 -20.43 -4.69
CA ASP A 44 -11.63 -20.06 -6.09
C ASP A 44 -12.58 -18.96 -6.56
N ASP A 45 -13.83 -18.97 -6.06
CA ASP A 45 -14.76 -17.87 -6.26
C ASP A 45 -14.24 -16.57 -5.61
N ALA A 46 -13.79 -16.65 -4.35
CA ALA A 46 -13.21 -15.50 -3.65
C ALA A 46 -12.00 -14.92 -4.39
N ARG A 47 -11.07 -15.77 -4.86
CA ARG A 47 -9.91 -15.34 -5.67
C ARG A 47 -10.34 -14.66 -6.96
N ARG A 48 -11.36 -15.20 -7.65
CA ARG A 48 -11.88 -14.61 -8.88
C ARG A 48 -12.50 -13.24 -8.63
N LYS A 49 -13.37 -13.11 -7.63
CA LYS A 49 -14.04 -11.85 -7.27
C LYS A 49 -13.02 -10.79 -6.83
N LEU A 50 -12.03 -11.17 -6.01
CA LEU A 50 -10.91 -10.31 -5.63
C LEU A 50 -10.09 -9.85 -6.83
N ALA A 51 -9.80 -10.74 -7.78
CA ALA A 51 -9.04 -10.39 -8.98
C ALA A 51 -9.80 -9.40 -9.86
N LEU A 52 -11.12 -9.56 -9.99
CA LEU A 52 -11.99 -8.63 -10.71
C LEU A 52 -12.04 -7.26 -10.03
N TRP A 53 -12.28 -7.22 -8.71
CA TRP A 53 -12.30 -5.97 -7.95
C TRP A 53 -10.96 -5.24 -8.04
N ARG A 54 -9.83 -5.95 -7.88
CA ARG A 54 -8.49 -5.36 -8.03
C ARG A 54 -8.28 -4.78 -9.42
N TYR A 55 -8.78 -5.44 -10.46
CA TYR A 55 -8.69 -4.93 -11.83
C TYR A 55 -9.50 -3.64 -11.98
N ASP A 56 -10.73 -3.61 -11.48
CA ASP A 56 -11.59 -2.41 -11.51
C ASP A 56 -10.92 -1.22 -10.81
N ASP A 57 -10.51 -1.43 -9.56
CA ASP A 57 -9.88 -0.41 -8.71
C ASP A 57 -8.62 0.19 -9.34
N ASN A 58 -7.76 -0.66 -9.93
CA ASN A 58 -6.48 -0.22 -10.50
C ASN A 58 -6.56 0.31 -11.93
N THR A 59 -7.56 -0.09 -12.72
CA THR A 59 -7.54 0.15 -14.18
C THR A 59 -8.76 0.89 -14.72
N VAL A 60 -9.89 0.84 -14.02
CA VAL A 60 -11.17 1.41 -14.49
C VAL A 60 -11.59 2.60 -13.64
N ARG A 61 -11.49 2.49 -12.31
CA ARG A 61 -12.01 3.50 -11.39
C ARG A 61 -11.10 4.73 -11.30
N PRO A 62 -11.61 5.95 -11.56
CA PRO A 62 -10.87 7.18 -11.32
C PRO A 62 -10.88 7.54 -9.83
N HIS A 63 -9.73 8.00 -9.31
CA HIS A 63 -9.58 8.38 -7.90
C HIS A 63 -9.35 9.89 -7.81
N SER A 64 -10.13 10.59 -6.99
CA SER A 64 -10.02 12.05 -6.84
C SER A 64 -8.66 12.48 -6.27
N SER A 65 -8.03 11.65 -5.45
CA SER A 65 -6.66 11.84 -4.95
C SER A 65 -5.59 11.75 -6.04
N LEU A 66 -5.92 11.14 -7.19
CA LEU A 66 -5.07 10.98 -8.36
C LEU A 66 -5.53 11.87 -9.52
N GLU A 67 -6.07 13.06 -9.23
CA GLU A 67 -6.60 13.98 -10.26
C GLU A 67 -7.70 13.37 -11.13
N ASN A 68 -8.49 12.45 -10.57
CA ASN A 68 -9.50 11.64 -11.28
C ASN A 68 -8.91 10.70 -12.35
N GLN A 69 -7.66 10.29 -12.19
CA GLN A 69 -7.04 9.23 -12.97
C GLN A 69 -7.16 7.88 -12.26
N THR A 70 -7.04 6.79 -13.02
CA THR A 70 -6.89 5.45 -12.44
C THR A 70 -5.45 5.26 -11.91
N PRO A 71 -5.20 4.36 -10.94
CA PRO A 71 -3.85 4.12 -10.43
C PRO A 71 -2.88 3.70 -11.54
N LEU A 72 -3.34 2.92 -12.52
CA LEU A 72 -2.54 2.55 -13.68
C LEU A 72 -2.15 3.76 -14.54
N GLN A 73 -3.06 4.71 -14.73
CA GLN A 73 -2.77 5.95 -15.47
C GLN A 73 -1.79 6.83 -14.71
N ALA A 74 -2.04 7.08 -13.42
CA ALA A 74 -1.15 7.85 -12.57
C ALA A 74 0.27 7.26 -12.55
N ARG A 75 0.40 5.93 -12.45
CA ARG A 75 1.69 5.22 -12.53
C ARG A 75 2.42 5.50 -13.84
N ARG A 76 1.71 5.46 -14.98
CA ARG A 76 2.30 5.76 -16.29
C ARG A 76 2.74 7.22 -16.41
N VAL A 77 1.98 8.15 -15.84
CA VAL A 77 2.33 9.57 -15.82
C VAL A 77 3.60 9.79 -14.98
N LEU A 78 3.70 9.14 -13.82
CA LEU A 78 4.90 9.16 -12.98
C LEU A 78 6.12 8.58 -13.73
N GLU A 79 5.98 7.43 -14.39
CA GLU A 79 7.07 6.83 -15.18
C GLU A 79 7.56 7.76 -16.31
N GLN A 80 6.67 8.56 -16.91
CA GLN A 80 7.01 9.52 -17.96
C GLN A 80 7.66 10.78 -17.42
N SER A 81 7.27 11.24 -16.22
CA SER A 81 7.85 12.42 -15.57
C SER A 81 9.20 12.11 -14.88
N GLU A 82 9.36 10.90 -14.33
CA GLU A 82 10.62 10.40 -13.77
C GLU A 82 11.70 10.12 -14.82
N GLY A 83 11.37 10.23 -16.11
CA GLY A 83 12.36 10.39 -17.19
C GLY A 83 13.21 11.68 -17.09
N SER A 84 12.95 12.57 -16.11
CA SER A 84 13.63 13.86 -15.97
C SER A 84 14.17 14.20 -14.57
N ALA A 85 14.23 13.28 -13.59
CA ALA A 85 14.80 13.60 -12.28
C ALA A 85 15.69 12.47 -11.71
N PRO A 86 17.01 12.68 -11.55
CA PRO A 86 17.85 11.73 -10.84
C PRO A 86 17.82 11.98 -9.33
N GLY A 87 17.63 10.91 -8.57
CA GLY A 87 18.21 10.78 -7.23
C GLY A 87 17.42 11.37 -6.06
N ALA A 88 16.32 10.71 -5.68
CA ALA A 88 15.87 10.71 -4.30
C ALA A 88 16.41 9.46 -3.59
N ARG A 89 17.72 9.43 -3.29
CA ARG A 89 18.24 8.49 -2.29
C ARG A 89 17.78 8.99 -0.92
N ALA A 90 17.12 8.12 -0.16
CA ALA A 90 16.93 8.34 1.27
C ALA A 90 18.32 8.48 1.93
N PRO A 91 18.50 9.38 2.90
CA PRO A 91 19.75 9.44 3.64
C PRO A 91 19.94 8.12 4.41
N ASP A 92 21.13 7.53 4.25
CA ASP A 92 21.61 6.32 4.94
C ASP A 92 21.89 6.62 6.44
N GLY A 93 20.95 7.25 7.13
CA GLY A 93 21.02 7.48 8.56
C GLY A 93 20.48 6.25 9.28
N GLU A 94 21.37 5.45 9.87
CA GLU A 94 21.02 4.47 10.91
C GLU A 94 20.26 5.19 12.03
N ALA A 95 18.93 5.21 11.93
CA ALA A 95 18.09 5.53 13.07
C ALA A 95 18.19 4.33 14.02
N GLU A 96 19.09 4.42 15.00
CA GLU A 96 19.19 3.46 16.08
C GLU A 96 17.90 3.52 16.91
N TYR A 97 16.96 2.64 16.60
CA TYR A 97 15.72 2.45 17.36
C TYR A 97 16.00 1.51 18.53
N PRO A 98 15.82 1.94 19.80
CA PRO A 98 15.98 1.04 20.93
C PRO A 98 14.87 -0.03 20.91
N ASP A 99 15.26 -1.30 20.95
CA ASP A 99 14.39 -2.47 21.03
C ASP A 99 13.54 -2.45 22.32
N PRO A 100 12.21 -2.28 22.24
CA PRO A 100 11.36 -2.21 23.42
C PRO A 100 10.99 -3.58 24.01
N THR A 101 11.52 -4.69 23.50
CA THR A 101 11.13 -6.03 23.99
C THR A 101 11.69 -6.42 25.37
N CYS A 102 12.61 -5.63 25.96
CA CYS A 102 13.26 -6.02 27.21
C CYS A 102 12.68 -5.35 28.48
N ARG A 103 11.36 -5.39 28.71
CA ARG A 103 10.78 -5.24 30.07
C ARG A 103 9.40 -5.90 30.20
N LEU A 104 9.35 -7.24 30.15
CA LEU A 104 8.27 -8.00 30.78
C LEU A 104 8.86 -9.22 31.49
N SER A 105 9.56 -8.96 32.60
CA SER A 105 9.83 -9.96 33.63
C SER A 105 10.10 -9.25 34.96
N SER A 106 9.03 -9.15 35.76
CA SER A 106 9.06 -9.04 37.23
C SER A 106 7.86 -9.80 37.78
#